data_AF-A0A177AS44-F1
#
_entry.id   AF-A0A177AS44-F1
#
_cell.length_a   1.000
_cell.length_b   1.000
_cell.length_c   1.000
_cell.angle_alpha   90.00
_cell.angle_beta   90.00
_cell.angle_gamma   90.00
#
_symmetry.space_group_name_H-M   'P 1'
#
loop_
_entity.id
_entity.type
_entity.pdbx_description
1 polymer ?
#
loop_
_entity_poly.entity_id
_entity_poly.type
_entity_poly.pdbx_seq_one_letter_code
_entity_poly.pdbx_strand_id
1 'polypeptide(L)'
;MLIIRVVQKLSKIFNVKYIWIYLFKFIGYDLRKIRLGRLANKKNAKPTLVLDMDKTLLYTKKKLNGILITYRPYLDEFLQEMSKLYNIVLFSHGRENYVHSLAEKIDPEGVIFQAIFSRSDCDYCANGAIPIKDLSKLNLNLKKTILVDDTRLCGLLQPYNLINIKAFMGNTNDIALLVLSKLLVKLIKCPDFTEYIKRKTN
;
A
#
# COMPACT_ATOMS: atom_id res chain seq x y z
N MET A 1 21.16 -8.94 16.46
CA MET A 1 21.20 -7.46 16.34
C MET A 1 22.47 -6.94 15.65
N LEU A 2 23.64 -7.57 15.88
CA LEU A 2 24.91 -7.18 15.26
C LEU A 2 24.94 -7.39 13.73
N ILE A 3 24.43 -8.53 13.25
CA ILE A 3 24.34 -8.87 11.82
C ILE A 3 23.56 -7.79 11.05
N ILE A 4 22.38 -7.39 11.54
CA ILE A 4 21.52 -6.36 10.90
C ILE A 4 22.27 -5.04 10.68
N ARG A 5 23.11 -4.61 11.63
CA ARG A 5 23.88 -3.35 11.52
C ARG A 5 25.02 -3.44 10.50
N VAL A 6 25.74 -4.57 10.45
CA VAL A 6 26.83 -4.82 9.49
C VAL A 6 26.29 -4.83 8.05
N VAL A 7 25.19 -5.53 7.88
CA VAL A 7 24.37 -5.66 6.69
C VAL A 7 23.88 -4.28 6.18
N GLN A 8 23.23 -3.47 7.02
CA GLN A 8 22.80 -2.11 6.63
C GLN A 8 23.95 -1.21 6.16
N LYS A 9 25.13 -1.37 6.77
CA LYS A 9 26.34 -0.64 6.39
C LYS A 9 26.85 -1.07 5.01
N LEU A 10 26.80 -2.37 4.69
CA LEU A 10 27.19 -2.91 3.38
C LEU A 10 26.23 -2.53 2.25
N SER A 11 24.90 -2.45 2.44
CA SER A 11 23.98 -1.97 1.38
C SER A 11 24.24 -0.53 0.96
N LYS A 12 24.67 0.32 1.88
CA LYS A 12 25.04 1.71 1.56
C LYS A 12 26.31 1.75 0.70
N ILE A 13 27.24 0.83 0.91
CA ILE A 13 28.50 0.71 0.16
C ILE A 13 28.24 0.21 -1.26
N PHE A 14 27.33 -0.74 -1.46
CA PHE A 14 27.03 -1.32 -2.78
C PHE A 14 25.84 -0.69 -3.53
N ASN A 15 25.24 0.38 -2.98
CA ASN A 15 24.06 1.06 -3.52
C ASN A 15 22.88 0.12 -3.85
N VAL A 16 22.70 -0.96 -3.07
CA VAL A 16 21.59 -1.89 -3.27
C VAL A 16 20.56 -1.73 -2.15
N LYS A 17 19.63 -0.78 -2.35
CA LYS A 17 18.60 -0.38 -1.37
C LYS A 17 17.71 -1.54 -0.86
N TYR A 18 17.58 -2.62 -1.63
CA TYR A 18 16.60 -3.68 -1.35
C TYR A 18 17.20 -5.09 -1.19
N ILE A 19 18.51 -5.27 -1.35
CA ILE A 19 19.12 -6.62 -1.37
C ILE A 19 18.83 -7.45 -0.12
N TRP A 20 18.72 -6.78 1.03
CA TRP A 20 18.42 -7.42 2.30
C TRP A 20 16.99 -7.93 2.39
N ILE A 21 16.03 -7.23 1.79
CA ILE A 21 14.65 -7.71 1.74
C ILE A 21 14.63 -9.10 1.09
N TYR A 22 15.37 -9.27 -0.01
CA TYR A 22 15.50 -10.55 -0.72
C TYR A 22 16.27 -11.59 0.08
N LEU A 23 17.40 -11.22 0.70
CA LEU A 23 18.19 -12.14 1.51
C LEU A 23 17.38 -12.71 2.68
N PHE A 24 16.63 -11.85 3.38
CA PHE A 24 15.76 -12.30 4.47
C PHE A 24 14.57 -13.12 3.96
N LYS A 25 13.96 -12.75 2.82
CA LYS A 25 12.91 -13.56 2.19
C LYS A 25 13.41 -14.97 1.85
N PHE A 26 14.65 -15.08 1.36
CA PHE A 26 15.26 -16.37 1.00
C PHE A 26 15.40 -17.31 2.20
N ILE A 27 15.70 -16.78 3.38
CA ILE A 27 15.74 -17.55 4.64
C ILE A 27 14.37 -17.60 5.36
N GLY A 28 13.27 -17.26 4.66
CA GLY A 28 11.89 -17.39 5.15
C GLY A 28 11.35 -16.22 5.97
N TYR A 29 12.07 -15.11 6.10
CA TYR A 29 11.67 -13.95 6.90
C TYR A 29 11.26 -12.76 6.04
N ASP A 30 10.04 -12.25 6.24
CA ASP A 30 9.61 -10.98 5.66
C ASP A 30 9.73 -9.83 6.67
N LEU A 31 10.83 -9.08 6.59
CA LEU A 31 11.09 -7.93 7.46
C LEU A 31 10.00 -6.86 7.39
N ARG A 32 9.29 -6.74 6.27
CA ARG A 32 8.18 -5.79 6.10
C ARG A 32 7.03 -6.16 7.04
N LYS A 33 6.64 -7.43 7.06
CA LYS A 33 5.57 -7.96 7.94
C LYS A 33 5.95 -7.85 9.42
N ILE A 34 7.22 -8.10 9.76
CA ILE A 34 7.71 -7.93 11.14
C ILE A 34 7.63 -6.45 11.57
N ARG A 35 8.02 -5.52 10.70
CA ARG A 35 7.89 -4.07 10.96
C ARG A 35 6.43 -3.68 11.14
N LEU A 36 5.53 -4.14 10.27
CA LEU A 36 4.10 -3.85 10.36
C LEU A 36 3.48 -4.37 11.64
N GLY A 37 3.76 -5.63 12.03
CA GLY A 37 3.29 -6.18 13.31
C GLY A 37 3.78 -5.38 14.52
N ARG A 38 5.03 -4.91 14.50
CA ARG A 38 5.55 -4.02 15.56
C ARG A 38 4.84 -2.67 15.59
N LEU A 39 4.54 -2.08 14.44
CA LEU A 39 3.79 -0.81 14.36
C LEU A 39 2.36 -0.98 14.87
N ALA A 40 1.69 -2.06 14.49
CA ALA A 40 0.31 -2.37 14.90
C ALA A 40 0.19 -2.62 16.42
N ASN A 41 1.22 -3.15 17.06
CA ASN A 41 1.22 -3.47 18.49
C ASN A 41 1.66 -2.31 19.41
N LYS A 42 2.04 -1.14 18.87
CA LYS A 42 2.37 0.02 19.70
C LYS A 42 1.15 0.52 20.47
N LYS A 43 1.35 0.98 21.70
CA LYS A 43 0.33 1.74 22.45
C LYS A 43 -0.06 2.97 21.61
N ASN A 44 -1.37 3.17 21.39
CA ASN A 44 -1.92 4.22 20.52
C ASN A 44 -1.41 4.14 19.06
N ALA A 45 -1.21 2.93 18.53
CA ALA A 45 -0.82 2.73 17.13
C ALA A 45 -1.81 3.42 16.16
N LYS A 46 -1.26 4.08 15.15
CA LYS A 46 -2.05 4.59 14.03
C LYS A 46 -2.74 3.42 13.31
N PRO A 47 -3.97 3.60 12.82
CA PRO A 47 -4.58 2.65 11.89
C PRO A 47 -3.73 2.48 10.62
N THR A 48 -3.98 1.42 9.86
CA THR A 48 -3.24 1.13 8.62
C THR A 48 -4.09 1.42 7.39
N LEU A 49 -3.51 2.15 6.45
CA LEU A 49 -4.09 2.44 5.14
C LEU A 49 -3.26 1.69 4.09
N VAL A 50 -3.85 0.68 3.48
CA VAL A 50 -3.25 -0.08 2.37
C VAL A 50 -3.75 0.52 1.07
N LEU A 51 -2.85 0.98 0.21
CA LEU A 51 -3.15 1.63 -1.05
C LEU A 51 -2.68 0.76 -2.22
N ASP A 52 -3.55 0.59 -3.20
CA ASP A 52 -3.12 0.20 -4.54
C ASP A 52 -2.43 1.38 -5.28
N MET A 53 -1.73 1.10 -6.39
CA MET A 53 -0.95 2.09 -7.15
C MET A 53 -1.63 2.50 -8.46
N ASP A 54 -1.68 1.60 -9.44
CA ASP A 54 -2.17 1.89 -10.79
C ASP A 54 -3.68 2.05 -10.79
N LYS A 55 -4.19 3.09 -11.46
CA LYS A 55 -5.60 3.51 -11.44
C LYS A 55 -6.14 3.89 -10.05
N THR A 56 -5.34 3.80 -9.01
CA THR A 56 -5.68 4.27 -7.66
C THR A 56 -5.02 5.62 -7.37
N LEU A 57 -3.68 5.68 -7.39
CA LEU A 57 -2.87 6.87 -7.10
C LEU A 57 -2.36 7.57 -8.37
N LEU A 58 -2.18 6.82 -9.45
CA LEU A 58 -1.66 7.31 -10.73
C LEU A 58 -2.17 6.45 -11.87
N TYR A 59 -2.03 6.94 -13.09
CA TYR A 59 -2.35 6.21 -14.32
C TYR A 59 -1.09 6.14 -15.19
N THR A 60 -0.81 4.95 -15.72
CA THR A 60 0.29 4.75 -16.65
C THR A 60 -0.20 4.39 -18.05
N LYS A 61 0.35 5.06 -19.05
CA LYS A 61 0.09 4.79 -20.47
C LYS A 61 1.38 4.37 -21.16
N LYS A 62 1.38 3.18 -21.75
CA LYS A 62 2.51 2.70 -22.57
C LYS A 62 2.65 3.60 -23.81
N LYS A 63 3.87 4.03 -24.08
CA LYS A 63 4.31 4.75 -25.29
C LYS A 63 5.38 3.92 -26.00
N LEU A 64 5.74 4.32 -27.22
CA LEU A 64 6.75 3.62 -28.04
C LEU A 64 8.10 3.49 -27.30
N ASN A 65 8.53 4.56 -26.62
CA ASN A 65 9.83 4.64 -25.94
C ASN A 65 9.71 4.72 -24.40
N GLY A 66 8.66 4.13 -23.80
CA GLY A 66 8.54 4.06 -22.35
C GLY A 66 7.12 4.16 -21.81
N ILE A 67 6.98 4.74 -20.63
CA ILE A 67 5.71 4.88 -19.92
C ILE A 67 5.48 6.36 -19.62
N LEU A 68 4.32 6.88 -20.02
CA LEU A 68 3.83 8.16 -19.54
C LEU A 68 3.11 7.92 -18.21
N ILE A 69 3.49 8.68 -17.19
CA ILE A 69 2.87 8.64 -15.87
C ILE A 69 2.02 9.89 -15.71
N THR A 70 0.77 9.72 -15.30
CA THR A 70 -0.12 10.81 -14.89
C THR A 70 -0.47 10.59 -13.43
N TYR A 71 -0.05 11.49 -12.54
CA TYR A 71 -0.43 11.43 -11.14
C TYR A 71 -1.90 11.82 -10.99
N ARG A 72 -2.60 11.15 -10.08
CA ARG A 72 -3.99 11.51 -9.79
C ARG A 72 -4.01 12.88 -9.12
N PRO A 73 -4.95 13.79 -9.47
CA PRO A 73 -5.06 15.06 -8.77
C PRO A 73 -5.17 14.87 -7.26
N TYR A 74 -4.58 15.79 -6.49
CA TYR A 74 -4.49 15.78 -5.03
C TYR A 74 -3.60 14.67 -4.42
N LEU A 75 -2.76 13.99 -5.21
CA LEU A 75 -1.93 12.88 -4.71
C LEU A 75 -0.99 13.29 -3.57
N ASP A 76 -0.26 14.39 -3.74
CA ASP A 76 0.75 14.83 -2.77
C ASP A 76 0.09 15.24 -1.46
N GLU A 77 -0.96 16.06 -1.53
CA GLU A 77 -1.74 16.47 -0.37
C GLU A 77 -2.39 15.28 0.32
N PHE A 78 -2.92 14.32 -0.45
CA PHE A 78 -3.49 13.08 0.07
C PHE A 78 -2.45 12.28 0.86
N LEU A 79 -1.28 12.01 0.28
CA LEU A 79 -0.25 11.20 0.94
C LEU A 79 0.32 11.91 2.18
N GLN A 80 0.57 13.21 2.08
CA GLN A 80 1.06 13.99 3.22
C GLN A 80 0.06 13.99 4.38
N GLU A 81 -1.22 14.30 4.13
CA GLU A 81 -2.24 14.31 5.19
C GLU A 81 -2.50 12.92 5.76
N MET A 82 -2.62 11.91 4.90
CA MET A 82 -2.91 10.55 5.36
C MET A 82 -1.73 9.94 6.12
N SER A 83 -0.47 10.29 5.81
CA SER A 83 0.70 9.77 6.54
C SER A 83 0.78 10.27 8.00
N LYS A 84 0.21 11.45 8.28
CA LYS A 84 0.06 11.96 9.65
C LYS A 84 -0.91 11.11 10.45
N LEU A 85 -1.90 10.51 9.80
CA LEU A 85 -3.03 9.83 10.43
C LEU A 85 -2.94 8.30 10.40
N TYR A 86 -2.29 7.73 9.38
CA TYR A 86 -2.21 6.30 9.11
C TYR A 86 -0.75 5.83 8.96
N ASN A 87 -0.52 4.56 9.27
CA ASN A 87 0.61 3.84 8.69
C ASN A 87 0.24 3.49 7.24
N ILE A 88 0.92 4.08 6.26
CA ILE A 88 0.62 3.83 4.84
C ILE A 88 1.42 2.62 4.35
N VAL A 89 0.73 1.69 3.71
CA VAL A 89 1.30 0.52 3.03
C VAL A 89 0.93 0.58 1.57
N LEU A 90 1.91 0.44 0.69
CA LEU A 90 1.66 0.28 -0.74
C LEU A 90 1.54 -1.21 -1.05
N PHE A 91 0.45 -1.64 -1.68
CA PHE A 91 0.25 -3.03 -2.10
C PHE A 91 -0.30 -3.03 -3.52
N SER A 92 0.56 -3.27 -4.50
CA SER A 92 0.24 -3.18 -5.93
C SER A 92 0.37 -4.54 -6.62
N HIS A 93 -0.42 -4.77 -7.68
CA HIS A 93 -0.24 -5.90 -8.59
C HIS A 93 0.85 -5.65 -9.67
N GLY A 94 1.53 -4.50 -9.62
CA GLY A 94 2.69 -4.17 -10.46
C GLY A 94 3.91 -5.06 -10.16
N ARG A 95 4.83 -5.16 -11.14
CA ARG A 95 6.14 -5.83 -10.91
C ARG A 95 6.94 -5.03 -9.90
N GLU A 96 7.76 -5.71 -9.10
CA GLU A 96 8.48 -5.10 -7.99
C GLU A 96 9.34 -3.89 -8.40
N ASN A 97 10.21 -4.04 -9.40
CA ASN A 97 11.04 -2.94 -9.92
C ASN A 97 10.21 -1.72 -10.36
N TYR A 98 9.06 -1.96 -10.98
CA TYR A 98 8.14 -0.91 -11.41
C TYR A 98 7.51 -0.20 -10.21
N VAL A 99 6.96 -0.96 -9.26
CA VAL A 99 6.29 -0.40 -8.07
C VAL A 99 7.28 0.40 -7.22
N HIS A 100 8.48 -0.14 -7.01
CA HIS A 100 9.53 0.55 -6.26
C HIS A 100 9.98 1.83 -6.97
N SER A 101 10.21 1.79 -8.29
CA SER A 101 10.62 2.96 -9.05
C SER A 101 9.56 4.08 -9.02
N LEU A 102 8.27 3.75 -9.04
CA LEU A 102 7.21 4.75 -8.93
C LEU A 102 7.02 5.23 -7.49
N ALA A 103 7.16 4.35 -6.50
CA ALA A 103 7.11 4.74 -5.09
C ALA A 103 8.21 5.76 -4.76
N GLU A 104 9.43 5.58 -5.26
CA GLU A 104 10.52 6.56 -5.09
C GLU A 104 10.24 7.91 -5.76
N LYS A 105 9.38 7.97 -6.79
CA LYS A 105 9.00 9.24 -7.43
C LYS A 105 7.96 10.02 -6.63
N ILE A 106 7.06 9.33 -5.93
CA ILE A 106 5.96 9.95 -5.16
C ILE A 106 6.26 10.06 -3.66
N ASP A 107 7.28 9.35 -3.16
CA ASP A 107 7.83 9.42 -1.80
C ASP A 107 9.37 9.42 -1.86
N PRO A 108 10.00 10.49 -2.37
CA PRO A 108 11.44 10.54 -2.61
C PRO A 108 12.28 10.39 -1.34
N GLU A 109 11.77 10.87 -0.20
CA GLU A 109 12.42 10.75 1.10
C GLU A 109 12.21 9.36 1.76
N GLY A 110 11.28 8.56 1.23
CA GLY A 110 10.96 7.21 1.74
C GLY A 110 10.38 7.22 3.15
N VAL A 111 9.64 8.27 3.52
CA VAL A 111 9.10 8.49 4.86
C VAL A 111 7.62 8.15 4.96
N ILE A 112 6.91 8.11 3.83
CA ILE A 112 5.46 7.90 3.76
C ILE A 112 5.16 6.39 3.83
N PHE A 113 5.73 5.59 2.93
CA PHE A 113 5.42 4.16 2.85
C PHE A 113 6.17 3.34 3.90
N GLN A 114 5.43 2.72 4.82
CA GLN A 114 6.00 1.85 5.87
C GLN A 114 6.40 0.47 5.34
N ALA A 115 5.72 0.02 4.28
CA ALA A 115 6.00 -1.21 3.55
C ALA A 115 5.48 -1.10 2.12
N ILE A 116 6.16 -1.79 1.20
CA ILE A 116 5.78 -1.92 -0.21
C ILE A 116 5.66 -3.41 -0.52
N PHE A 117 4.50 -3.81 -1.05
CA PHE A 117 4.20 -5.13 -1.56
C PHE A 117 3.87 -5.03 -3.05
N SER A 118 4.37 -6.00 -3.81
CA SER A 118 4.22 -6.05 -5.26
C SER A 118 3.48 -7.32 -5.69
N ARG A 119 3.37 -7.57 -7.00
CA ARG A 119 2.73 -8.75 -7.57
C ARG A 119 3.16 -10.08 -6.95
N SER A 120 4.43 -10.22 -6.59
CA SER A 120 4.96 -11.45 -5.99
C SER A 120 4.43 -11.71 -4.58
N ASP A 121 3.79 -10.71 -3.96
CA ASP A 121 3.17 -10.80 -2.65
C ASP A 121 1.65 -10.98 -2.72
N CYS A 122 1.05 -10.91 -3.92
CA CYS A 122 -0.36 -11.20 -4.13
C CYS A 122 -0.62 -12.71 -4.07
N ASP A 123 -1.77 -13.08 -3.51
CA ASP A 123 -2.37 -14.40 -3.72
C ASP A 123 -3.22 -14.37 -4.99
N TYR A 124 -3.69 -15.53 -5.43
CA TYR A 124 -4.53 -15.65 -6.60
C TYR A 124 -5.67 -16.64 -6.39
N CYS A 125 -6.84 -16.33 -6.92
CA CYS A 125 -7.96 -17.28 -7.03
C CYS A 125 -8.32 -17.52 -8.51
N ALA A 126 -9.38 -18.29 -8.74
CA ALA A 126 -9.85 -18.67 -10.08
C ALA A 126 -8.70 -19.23 -10.94
N ASN A 127 -8.02 -20.25 -10.41
CA ASN A 127 -6.87 -20.90 -11.06
C ASN A 127 -5.76 -19.94 -11.49
N GLY A 128 -5.48 -18.91 -10.68
CA GLY A 128 -4.38 -17.97 -10.93
C GLY A 128 -4.80 -16.71 -11.71
N ALA A 129 -6.06 -16.59 -12.12
CA ALA A 129 -6.49 -15.49 -12.99
C ALA A 129 -6.74 -14.17 -12.24
N ILE A 130 -7.13 -14.23 -10.96
CA ILE A 130 -7.59 -13.04 -10.22
C ILE A 130 -6.64 -12.80 -9.05
N PRO A 131 -5.95 -11.64 -9.00
CA PRO A 131 -5.10 -11.31 -7.87
C PRO A 131 -5.93 -10.92 -6.64
N ILE A 132 -5.45 -11.35 -5.47
CA ILE A 132 -6.02 -11.06 -4.16
C ILE A 132 -4.94 -10.49 -3.26
N LYS A 133 -5.29 -9.47 -2.47
CA LYS A 133 -4.46 -8.85 -1.46
C LYS A 133 -4.92 -9.31 -0.07
N ASP A 134 -4.44 -10.47 0.37
CA ASP A 134 -4.82 -11.02 1.67
C ASP A 134 -4.22 -10.21 2.83
N LEU A 135 -5.05 -9.38 3.45
CA LEU A 135 -4.63 -8.51 4.55
C LEU A 135 -4.31 -9.29 5.83
N SER A 136 -4.83 -10.52 5.98
CA SER A 136 -4.56 -11.36 7.16
C SER A 136 -3.07 -11.74 7.26
N LYS A 137 -2.37 -11.77 6.12
CA LYS A 137 -0.93 -12.09 6.03
C LYS A 137 0.00 -10.94 6.39
N LEU A 138 -0.53 -9.75 6.70
CA LEU A 138 0.27 -8.55 6.99
C LEU A 138 0.56 -8.34 8.49
N ASN A 139 0.04 -9.22 9.36
CA ASN A 139 0.16 -9.10 10.83
C ASN A 139 -0.38 -7.75 11.36
N LEU A 140 -1.52 -7.32 10.82
CA LEU A 140 -2.18 -6.06 11.17
C LEU A 140 -3.45 -6.29 11.98
N ASN A 141 -3.90 -5.28 12.73
CA ASN A 141 -5.25 -5.27 13.29
C ASN A 141 -6.26 -4.94 12.18
N LEU A 142 -7.01 -5.95 11.72
CA LEU A 142 -8.00 -5.79 10.64
C LEU A 142 -9.12 -4.81 11.00
N LYS A 143 -9.50 -4.67 12.27
CA LYS A 143 -10.52 -3.68 12.69
C LYS A 143 -10.09 -2.23 12.45
N LYS A 144 -8.77 -2.00 12.30
CA LYS A 144 -8.14 -0.69 12.09
C LYS A 144 -7.34 -0.63 10.80
N THR A 145 -7.66 -1.50 9.84
CA THR A 145 -6.99 -1.55 8.53
C THR A 145 -8.00 -1.34 7.43
N ILE A 146 -7.67 -0.52 6.43
CA ILE A 146 -8.50 -0.34 5.23
C ILE A 146 -7.62 -0.41 3.98
N LEU A 147 -8.06 -1.22 3.01
CA LEU A 147 -7.54 -1.31 1.65
C LEU A 147 -8.33 -0.34 0.76
N VAL A 148 -7.62 0.42 -0.06
CA VAL A 148 -8.19 1.22 -1.14
C VAL A 148 -7.68 0.66 -2.46
N ASP A 149 -8.61 0.25 -3.30
CA ASP A 149 -8.32 -0.41 -4.57
C ASP A 149 -9.40 -0.07 -5.61
N ASP A 150 -9.02 0.10 -6.87
CA ASP A 150 -9.97 0.33 -7.96
C ASP A 150 -10.71 -0.96 -8.34
N THR A 151 -10.15 -2.12 -8.00
CA THR A 151 -10.66 -3.44 -8.33
C THR A 151 -11.21 -4.16 -7.10
N ARG A 152 -12.52 -4.41 -7.06
CA ARG A 152 -13.18 -5.05 -5.90
C ARG A 152 -12.63 -6.42 -5.53
N LEU A 153 -12.26 -7.20 -6.54
CA LEU A 153 -11.76 -8.57 -6.37
C LEU A 153 -10.44 -8.62 -5.59
N CYS A 154 -9.63 -7.55 -5.59
CA CYS A 154 -8.41 -7.50 -4.80
C CYS A 154 -8.66 -7.65 -3.29
N GLY A 155 -9.82 -7.19 -2.80
CA GLY A 155 -10.22 -7.28 -1.39
C GLY A 155 -11.12 -8.47 -1.06
N LEU A 156 -11.20 -9.49 -1.91
CA LEU A 156 -12.19 -10.57 -1.80
C LEU A 156 -12.20 -11.30 -0.45
N LEU A 157 -11.03 -11.51 0.16
CA LEU A 157 -10.91 -12.22 1.44
C LEU A 157 -11.29 -11.36 2.66
N GLN A 158 -11.28 -10.04 2.52
CA GLN A 158 -11.67 -9.09 3.57
C GLN A 158 -12.54 -7.97 2.98
N PRO A 159 -13.75 -8.28 2.50
CA PRO A 159 -14.57 -7.34 1.71
C PRO A 159 -14.96 -6.08 2.48
N TYR A 160 -15.11 -6.18 3.81
CA TYR A 160 -15.42 -5.04 4.68
C TYR A 160 -14.19 -4.21 5.06
N ASN A 161 -13.00 -4.63 4.67
CA ASN A 161 -11.78 -3.84 4.76
C ASN A 161 -11.50 -3.08 3.46
N LEU A 162 -12.38 -3.12 2.46
CA LEU A 162 -12.15 -2.48 1.16
C LEU A 162 -13.00 -1.21 1.00
N ILE A 163 -12.35 -0.12 0.59
CA ILE A 163 -12.98 1.01 -0.09
C ILE A 163 -12.67 0.88 -1.59
N ASN A 164 -13.69 0.60 -2.39
CA ASN A 164 -13.54 0.58 -3.83
C ASN A 164 -13.55 2.02 -4.38
N ILE A 165 -12.38 2.51 -4.78
CA ILE A 165 -12.24 3.85 -5.37
C ILE A 165 -12.52 3.78 -6.87
N LYS A 166 -13.04 4.87 -7.45
CA LYS A 166 -13.17 4.97 -8.90
C LYS A 166 -11.79 4.84 -9.57
N ALA A 167 -11.67 3.98 -10.57
CA ALA A 167 -10.46 3.86 -11.38
C ALA A 167 -10.08 5.21 -12.02
N PHE A 168 -8.82 5.58 -11.87
CA PHE A 168 -8.23 6.79 -12.43
C PHE A 168 -7.67 6.50 -13.83
N MET A 169 -8.13 7.27 -14.80
CA MET A 169 -7.78 7.11 -16.22
C MET A 169 -7.07 8.35 -16.79
N GLY A 170 -6.46 9.18 -15.94
CA GLY A 170 -5.72 10.37 -16.34
C GLY A 170 -6.53 11.67 -16.43
N ASN A 171 -7.79 11.70 -15.95
CA ASN A 171 -8.61 12.91 -15.96
C ASN A 171 -8.12 13.95 -14.95
N THR A 172 -7.71 15.13 -15.41
CA THR A 172 -7.18 16.21 -14.55
C THR A 172 -8.21 16.81 -13.60
N ASN A 173 -9.51 16.64 -13.86
CA ASN A 173 -10.60 17.10 -13.00
C ASN A 173 -11.08 16.04 -11.99
N ASP A 174 -10.37 14.91 -11.85
CA ASP A 174 -10.69 13.89 -10.86
C ASP A 174 -10.53 14.44 -9.42
N ILE A 175 -11.52 14.19 -8.57
CA ILE A 175 -11.53 14.63 -7.16
C ILE A 175 -11.58 13.45 -6.17
N ALA A 176 -11.35 12.22 -6.64
CA ALA A 176 -11.64 11.05 -5.84
C ALA A 176 -10.72 10.91 -4.62
N LEU A 177 -9.44 11.31 -4.72
CA LEU A 177 -8.54 11.34 -3.56
C LEU A 177 -8.98 12.36 -2.52
N LEU A 178 -9.48 13.52 -2.95
CA LEU A 178 -10.05 14.53 -2.04
C LEU A 178 -11.28 13.99 -1.30
N VAL A 179 -12.18 13.30 -2.00
CA VAL A 179 -13.36 12.65 -1.40
C VAL A 179 -12.93 11.52 -0.45
N LEU A 180 -11.96 10.71 -0.86
CA LEU A 180 -11.40 9.63 -0.05
C LEU A 180 -10.77 10.15 1.24
N SER A 181 -9.98 11.23 1.20
CA SER A 181 -9.41 11.88 2.39
C SER A 181 -10.48 12.20 3.44
N LYS A 182 -11.61 12.79 3.01
CA LYS A 182 -12.71 13.13 3.91
C LYS A 182 -13.34 11.90 4.56
N LEU A 183 -13.45 10.80 3.82
CA LEU A 183 -13.95 9.53 4.35
C LEU A 183 -12.96 8.89 5.35
N LEU A 184 -11.68 8.86 5.01
CA LEU A 184 -10.63 8.31 5.87
C LEU A 184 -10.55 9.08 7.21
N VAL A 185 -10.56 10.41 7.17
CA VAL A 185 -10.58 11.24 8.40
C VAL A 185 -11.79 10.91 9.29
N LYS A 186 -12.95 10.60 8.72
CA LYS A 186 -14.13 10.14 9.48
C LYS A 186 -13.91 8.76 10.08
N LEU A 187 -13.35 7.82 9.31
CA LEU A 187 -13.12 6.44 9.74
C LEU A 187 -12.24 6.36 10.98
N ILE A 188 -11.23 7.22 11.15
CA ILE A 188 -10.34 7.23 12.33
C ILE A 188 -11.12 7.27 13.64
N LYS A 189 -12.26 7.96 13.67
CA LYS A 189 -13.12 8.11 14.84
C LYS A 189 -13.90 6.82 15.17
N CYS A 190 -14.00 5.88 14.24
CA CYS A 190 -14.71 4.63 14.42
C CYS A 190 -13.81 3.60 15.14
N PRO A 191 -14.32 2.87 16.14
CA PRO A 191 -13.56 1.82 16.82
C PRO A 191 -13.22 0.66 15.89
N ASP A 192 -14.11 0.34 14.95
CA ASP A 192 -13.96 -0.73 13.96
C ASP A 192 -14.35 -0.22 12.56
N PHE A 193 -13.39 -0.23 11.64
CA PHE A 193 -13.61 0.20 10.26
C PHE A 193 -14.50 -0.79 9.51
N THR A 194 -14.38 -2.08 9.79
CA THR A 194 -15.12 -3.12 9.07
C THR A 194 -16.62 -3.00 9.33
N GLU A 195 -17.00 -2.68 10.56
CA GLU A 195 -18.39 -2.45 10.92
C GLU A 195 -18.95 -1.19 10.24
N TYR A 196 -18.15 -0.12 10.19
CA TYR A 196 -18.55 1.11 9.49
C TYR A 196 -18.80 0.87 8.00
N ILE A 197 -17.88 0.17 7.32
CA ILE A 197 -18.01 -0.14 5.89
C ILE A 197 -19.22 -1.06 5.66
N LYS A 198 -19.37 -2.12 6.47
CA LYS A 198 -20.50 -3.06 6.37
C LYS A 198 -21.87 -2.35 6.46
N ARG A 199 -22.02 -1.37 7.36
CA ARG A 199 -23.25 -0.57 7.51
C ARG A 199 -23.52 0.39 6.35
N LYS A 200 -22.53 0.69 5.51
CA LYS A 200 -22.67 1.57 4.34
C LYS A 200 -22.89 0.82 3.04
N THR A 201 -22.54 -0.47 3.01
CA THR A 201 -22.68 -1.34 1.84
C THR A 201 -23.94 -2.22 1.85
N ASN A 202 -24.63 -2.29 3.00
CA ASN A 202 -25.93 -2.92 3.18
C ASN A 202 -27.00 -1.84 3.35
#